data_AF-A0A7I7JIZ4-F1
#
_entry.id   AF-A0A7I7JIZ4-F1
#
_cell.length_a   1.000
_cell.length_b   1.000
_cell.length_c   1.000
_cell.angle_alpha   90.00
_cell.angle_beta   90.00
_cell.angle_gamma   90.00
#
_symmetry.space_group_name_H-M   'P 1'
#
loop_
_entity.id
_entity.type
_entity.pdbx_description
1 polymer ?
#
loop_
_entity_poly.entity_id
_entity_poly.type
_entity_poly.pdbx_seq_one_letter_code
_entity_poly.pdbx_strand_id
1 'polypeptide(L)'
;MRKLTALAAGALLIGTAELTAAAHAEPINWEAIANCESGGDWAADSGNGGYGGLQISAATWDANGGVGLPSDASRQQQIAVAKRIMASEGPGAWPACASRGAAATTGAGAAPVGSLTHYLSALFEDSGGPGVPAD
;
A
#
# COMPACT_ATOMS: atom_id res chain seq x y z
N MET A 1 46.45 -38.49 38.94
CA MET A 1 45.06 -38.40 39.42
C MET A 1 44.17 -38.00 38.24
N ARG A 2 43.39 -38.92 37.68
CA ARG A 2 42.40 -38.63 36.64
C ARG A 2 41.12 -38.16 37.33
N LYS A 3 40.71 -36.92 37.09
CA LYS A 3 39.37 -36.42 37.42
C LYS A 3 38.61 -36.25 36.10
N LEU A 4 37.56 -37.04 35.92
CA LEU A 4 36.57 -36.93 34.84
C LEU A 4 35.24 -36.53 35.48
N THR A 5 34.65 -35.41 35.06
CA THR A 5 33.23 -34.97 35.20
C THR A 5 33.17 -33.50 34.76
N ALA A 6 32.22 -32.95 34.00
CA ALA A 6 30.98 -33.41 33.34
C ALA A 6 30.63 -32.42 32.19
N LEU A 7 29.79 -32.85 31.24
CA LEU A 7 29.18 -32.04 30.17
C LEU A 7 28.13 -31.06 30.70
N ALA A 8 27.98 -29.87 30.09
CA ALA A 8 26.68 -29.26 29.79
C ALA A 8 26.77 -27.98 28.92
N ALA A 9 25.89 -27.98 27.90
CA ALA A 9 25.09 -26.87 27.36
C ALA A 9 25.78 -25.72 26.60
N GLY A 10 25.39 -25.59 25.33
CA GLY A 10 25.78 -24.52 24.43
C GLY A 10 25.11 -23.18 24.71
N ALA A 11 25.62 -22.15 24.06
CA ALA A 11 24.96 -20.86 23.90
C ALA A 11 25.02 -20.48 22.43
N LEU A 12 23.83 -20.42 21.81
CA LEU A 12 23.61 -19.98 20.44
C LEU A 12 24.17 -18.57 20.23
N LEU A 13 24.81 -18.35 19.09
CA LEU A 13 25.02 -17.04 18.51
C LEU A 13 23.65 -16.45 18.15
N ILE A 14 23.13 -15.54 18.98
CA ILE A 14 21.94 -14.77 18.62
C ILE A 14 22.42 -13.69 17.65
N GLY A 15 22.36 -14.00 16.35
CA GLY A 15 22.41 -12.98 15.32
C GLY A 15 21.16 -12.12 15.46
N THR A 16 21.32 -10.86 15.88
CA THR A 16 20.25 -9.88 15.79
C THR A 16 20.02 -9.56 14.32
N ALA A 17 19.11 -10.29 13.69
CA ALA A 17 18.54 -9.87 12.42
C ALA A 17 17.75 -8.58 12.69
N GLU A 18 18.28 -7.45 12.25
CA GLU A 18 17.49 -6.22 12.15
C GLU A 18 16.41 -6.46 11.10
N LEU A 19 15.17 -6.71 11.54
CA LEU A 19 14.02 -6.65 10.65
C LEU A 19 13.75 -5.18 10.33
N THR A 20 14.47 -4.63 9.36
CA THR A 20 13.97 -3.47 8.63
C THR A 20 12.78 -3.95 7.81
N ALA A 21 11.58 -3.88 8.38
CA ALA A 21 10.36 -3.99 7.62
C ALA A 21 10.35 -2.81 6.63
N ALA A 22 10.76 -3.08 5.38
CA ALA A 22 10.47 -2.17 4.29
C ALA A 22 8.95 -2.08 4.22
N ALA A 23 8.38 -0.93 4.59
CA ALA A 23 6.98 -0.65 4.35
C ALA A 23 6.79 -0.68 2.83
N HIS A 24 6.31 -1.79 2.30
CA HIS A 24 5.81 -1.84 0.93
C HIS A 24 4.61 -0.90 0.89
N ALA A 25 4.78 0.30 0.33
CA ALA A 25 3.66 1.17 0.02
C ALA A 25 2.80 0.41 -0.99
N GLU A 26 1.65 -0.07 -0.53
CA GLU A 26 0.65 -0.71 -1.36
C GLU A 26 0.37 0.20 -2.57
N PRO A 27 0.34 -0.34 -3.81
CA PRO A 27 0.19 0.49 -5.00
C PRO A 27 -1.14 1.26 -4.96
N ILE A 28 -1.06 2.59 -4.96
CA ILE A 28 -2.24 3.47 -5.02
C ILE A 28 -3.00 3.19 -6.33
N ASN A 29 -4.31 2.92 -6.20
CA ASN A 29 -5.19 2.77 -7.34
C ASN A 29 -5.62 4.15 -7.88
N TRP A 30 -4.82 4.68 -8.79
CA TRP A 30 -5.07 5.99 -9.42
C TRP A 30 -6.34 6.03 -10.27
N GLU A 31 -6.83 4.91 -10.77
CA GLU A 31 -8.11 4.87 -11.50
C GLU A 31 -9.29 5.11 -10.57
N ALA A 32 -9.24 4.56 -9.36
CA ALA A 32 -10.31 4.77 -8.38
C ALA A 32 -10.37 6.24 -7.93
N ILE A 33 -9.21 6.91 -7.84
CA ILE A 33 -9.15 8.35 -7.62
C ILE A 33 -9.68 9.10 -8.84
N ALA A 34 -9.23 8.78 -10.06
CA ALA A 34 -9.68 9.47 -11.25
C ALA A 34 -11.20 9.33 -11.52
N ASN A 35 -11.75 8.14 -11.25
CA ASN A 35 -13.19 7.92 -11.32
C ASN A 35 -13.97 8.74 -10.28
N CYS A 36 -13.37 9.02 -9.12
CA CYS A 36 -13.97 9.89 -8.12
C CYS A 36 -13.90 11.37 -8.50
N GLU A 37 -12.75 11.79 -9.04
CA GLU A 37 -12.43 13.19 -9.33
C GLU A 37 -13.11 13.69 -10.61
N SER A 38 -13.02 12.94 -11.71
CA SER A 38 -13.51 13.37 -13.03
C SER A 38 -14.51 12.40 -13.66
N GLY A 39 -14.94 11.35 -12.95
CA GLY A 39 -15.67 10.24 -13.56
C GLY A 39 -14.81 9.37 -14.49
N GLY A 40 -13.48 9.49 -14.38
CA GLY A 40 -12.53 8.72 -15.17
C GLY A 40 -12.18 9.37 -16.52
N ASP A 41 -12.65 10.59 -16.78
CA ASP A 41 -12.24 11.36 -17.94
C ASP A 41 -10.83 11.94 -17.73
N TRP A 42 -9.85 11.34 -18.39
CA TRP A 42 -8.45 11.77 -18.33
C TRP A 42 -8.15 13.04 -19.13
N ALA A 43 -9.07 13.48 -19.99
CA ALA A 43 -8.97 14.70 -20.78
C ALA A 43 -9.85 15.83 -20.23
N ALA A 44 -10.43 15.67 -19.03
CA ALA A 44 -11.36 16.62 -18.44
C ALA A 44 -10.80 18.06 -18.39
N ASP A 45 -11.52 18.99 -18.99
CA ASP A 45 -11.26 20.44 -18.93
C ASP A 45 -12.60 21.19 -18.95
N SER A 46 -13.26 21.20 -17.79
CA SER A 46 -14.60 21.79 -17.62
C SER A 46 -14.57 23.27 -17.20
N GLY A 47 -13.39 23.87 -17.06
CA GLY A 47 -13.24 25.24 -16.57
C GLY A 47 -13.46 25.41 -15.06
N ASN A 48 -13.43 24.33 -14.27
CA ASN A 48 -13.58 24.36 -12.81
C ASN A 48 -12.25 24.60 -12.04
N GLY A 49 -11.14 24.80 -12.76
CA GLY A 49 -9.80 25.05 -12.20
C GLY A 49 -8.95 23.80 -11.95
N GLY A 50 -9.52 22.60 -12.12
CA GLY A 50 -8.79 21.33 -12.16
C GLY A 50 -8.82 20.72 -13.55
N TYR A 51 -7.75 20.00 -13.90
CA TYR A 51 -7.57 19.43 -15.23
C TYR A 51 -7.25 17.93 -15.17
N GLY A 52 -7.66 17.22 -16.21
CA GLY A 52 -7.39 15.81 -16.43
C GLY A 52 -8.09 14.89 -15.43
N GLY A 53 -7.69 13.61 -15.43
CA GLY A 53 -8.36 12.56 -14.68
C GLY A 53 -8.30 12.75 -13.18
N LEU A 54 -7.24 13.37 -12.69
CA LEU A 54 -6.97 13.55 -11.26
C LEU A 54 -7.31 14.96 -10.76
N GLN A 55 -7.97 15.78 -11.60
CA GLN A 55 -8.40 17.14 -11.27
C GLN A 55 -7.29 18.00 -10.64
N ILE A 56 -6.08 17.96 -11.22
CA ILE A 56 -4.92 18.71 -10.71
C ILE A 56 -4.99 20.15 -11.22
N SER A 57 -4.75 21.15 -10.36
CA SER A 57 -4.69 22.55 -10.79
C SER A 57 -3.45 22.81 -11.66
N ALA A 58 -3.51 23.77 -12.59
CA ALA A 58 -2.37 24.12 -13.43
C ALA A 58 -1.13 24.57 -12.61
N ALA A 59 -1.35 25.29 -11.50
CA ALA A 59 -0.26 25.73 -10.62
C ALA A 59 0.39 24.55 -9.87
N THR A 60 -0.41 23.63 -9.32
CA THR A 60 0.11 22.43 -8.66
C THR A 60 0.83 21.51 -9.66
N TRP A 61 0.29 21.38 -10.87
CA TRP A 61 0.89 20.61 -11.96
C TRP A 61 2.30 21.12 -12.30
N ASP A 62 2.43 22.42 -12.56
CA ASP A 62 3.70 23.08 -12.87
C ASP A 62 4.69 22.97 -11.70
N ALA A 63 4.23 23.25 -10.48
CA ALA A 63 5.06 23.13 -9.26
C ALA A 63 5.61 21.72 -9.03
N ASN A 64 4.93 20.69 -9.57
CA ASN A 64 5.35 19.29 -9.48
C ASN A 64 5.98 18.79 -10.78
N GLY A 65 6.45 19.67 -11.66
CA GLY A 65 7.22 19.33 -12.86
C GLY A 65 6.38 18.75 -14.00
N GLY A 66 5.08 19.06 -14.02
CA GLY A 66 4.24 18.91 -15.19
C GLY A 66 4.59 19.96 -16.26
N VAL A 67 4.29 19.66 -17.52
CA VAL A 67 4.45 20.60 -18.65
C VAL A 67 3.11 20.70 -19.38
N GLY A 68 2.70 21.91 -19.78
CA GLY A 68 1.38 22.13 -20.36
C GLY A 68 0.25 21.97 -19.35
N LEU A 69 -0.96 21.62 -19.80
CA LEU A 69 -2.08 21.29 -18.92
C LEU A 69 -2.15 19.78 -18.65
N PRO A 70 -2.63 19.35 -17.47
CA PRO A 70 -2.88 17.93 -17.20
C PRO A 70 -3.80 17.26 -18.23
N SER A 71 -4.84 17.96 -18.71
CA SER A 71 -5.80 17.46 -19.71
C SER A 71 -5.16 17.14 -21.07
N ASP A 72 -4.06 17.79 -21.42
CA ASP A 72 -3.29 17.52 -22.65
C ASP A 72 -2.26 16.39 -22.46
N ALA A 73 -1.98 16.02 -21.21
CA ALA A 73 -0.99 15.00 -20.88
C ALA A 73 -1.59 13.60 -20.90
N SER A 74 -0.78 12.61 -21.28
CA SER A 74 -1.19 11.21 -21.16
C SER A 74 -1.51 10.86 -19.72
N ARG A 75 -2.44 9.92 -19.52
CA ARG A 75 -2.76 9.34 -18.21
C ARG A 75 -1.51 8.97 -17.39
N GLN A 76 -0.51 8.35 -18.03
CA GLN A 76 0.72 7.93 -17.35
C GLN A 76 1.55 9.13 -16.87
N GLN A 77 1.62 10.21 -17.64
CA GLN A 77 2.25 11.46 -17.20
C GLN A 77 1.48 12.06 -16.04
N GLN A 78 0.14 12.10 -16.12
CA GLN A 78 -0.69 12.60 -15.01
C GLN A 78 -0.43 11.83 -13.71
N ILE A 79 -0.41 10.49 -13.77
CA ILE A 79 -0.07 9.63 -12.62
C ILE A 79 1.35 9.89 -12.12
N ALA A 80 2.31 10.14 -13.00
CA ALA A 80 3.69 10.41 -12.59
C ALA A 80 3.82 11.72 -11.80
N VAL A 81 3.10 12.78 -12.20
CA VAL A 81 3.04 14.03 -11.43
C VAL A 81 2.25 13.84 -10.14
N ALA A 82 1.14 13.12 -10.19
CA ALA A 82 0.32 12.84 -9.02
C ALA A 82 1.07 12.06 -7.94
N LYS A 83 1.96 11.15 -8.33
CA LYS A 83 2.87 10.48 -7.38
C LYS A 83 3.81 11.44 -6.67
N ARG A 84 4.26 12.51 -7.34
CA ARG A 84 5.10 13.54 -6.71
C ARG A 84 4.30 14.40 -5.74
N ILE A 85 3.09 14.81 -6.13
CA ILE A 85 2.14 15.51 -5.25
C ILE A 85 1.83 14.66 -4.02
N MET A 86 1.52 13.37 -4.20
CA MET A 86 1.24 12.44 -3.10
C MET A 86 2.45 12.28 -2.17
N ALA A 87 3.66 12.34 -2.70
CA ALA A 87 4.88 12.26 -1.89
C ALA A 87 5.14 13.54 -1.08
N SER A 88 4.77 14.72 -1.60
CA SER A 88 4.99 16.01 -0.92
C SER A 88 3.85 16.41 0.03
N GLU A 89 2.60 16.21 -0.40
CA GLU A 89 1.39 16.69 0.28
C GLU A 89 0.60 15.57 0.96
N GLY A 90 0.90 14.31 0.61
CA GLY A 90 0.17 13.15 1.12
C GLY A 90 -1.24 13.03 0.53
N PRO A 91 -2.11 12.18 1.12
CA PRO A 91 -3.47 11.96 0.64
C PRO A 91 -4.36 13.20 0.76
N GLY A 92 -3.93 14.23 1.50
CA GLY A 92 -4.66 15.50 1.64
C GLY A 92 -4.78 16.28 0.32
N ALA A 93 -3.97 15.99 -0.68
CA ALA A 93 -4.10 16.54 -2.03
C ALA A 93 -5.39 16.09 -2.76
N TRP A 94 -5.98 14.96 -2.34
CA TRP A 94 -7.27 14.46 -2.85
C TRP A 94 -8.22 14.14 -1.67
N PRO A 95 -8.68 15.17 -0.92
CA PRO A 95 -9.28 14.98 0.41
C PRO A 95 -10.56 14.14 0.41
N ALA A 96 -11.32 14.15 -0.70
CA ALA A 96 -12.56 13.37 -0.82
C ALA A 96 -12.36 12.00 -1.49
N CYS A 97 -11.26 11.81 -2.23
CA CYS A 97 -11.11 10.71 -3.18
C CYS A 97 -9.89 9.82 -2.91
N ALA A 98 -8.89 10.28 -2.16
CA ALA A 98 -7.67 9.52 -1.88
C ALA A 98 -7.96 8.15 -1.25
N SER A 99 -8.97 8.05 -0.39
CA SER A 99 -9.37 6.81 0.27
C SER A 99 -9.88 5.74 -0.71
N ARG A 100 -10.40 6.13 -1.87
CA ARG A 100 -10.79 5.17 -2.93
C ARG A 100 -9.58 4.57 -3.63
N GLY A 101 -8.46 5.31 -3.64
CA GLY A 101 -7.19 4.85 -4.17
C GLY A 101 -6.36 4.05 -3.18
N ALA A 102 -6.73 4.02 -1.90
CA ALA A 102 -6.14 3.11 -0.94
C ALA A 102 -6.45 1.70 -1.41
N ALA A 103 -5.43 0.97 -1.84
CA ALA A 103 -5.58 -0.42 -2.23
C ALA A 103 -6.29 -1.15 -1.09
N ALA A 104 -7.41 -1.80 -1.41
CA ALA A 104 -8.16 -2.58 -0.47
C ALA A 104 -7.19 -3.57 0.17
N THR A 105 -6.96 -3.42 1.46
CA THR A 105 -6.40 -4.49 2.28
C THR A 105 -7.45 -5.59 2.32
N THR A 106 -7.60 -6.36 1.23
CA THR A 106 -8.12 -7.72 1.30
C THR A 106 -7.06 -8.53 2.03
N GLY A 107 -7.04 -8.36 3.35
CA GLY A 107 -5.91 -8.81 4.16
C GLY A 107 -5.96 -8.38 5.61
N ALA A 108 -7.12 -8.02 6.16
CA ALA A 108 -7.33 -8.29 7.57
C ALA A 108 -7.39 -9.83 7.73
N GLY A 109 -6.23 -10.48 7.87
CA GLY A 109 -6.17 -11.88 8.32
C GLY A 109 -5.17 -12.84 7.69
N ALA A 110 -4.37 -12.46 6.68
CA ALA A 110 -3.29 -13.33 6.23
C ALA A 110 -1.98 -12.90 6.89
N ALA A 111 -1.67 -13.50 8.04
CA ALA A 111 -0.33 -13.42 8.59
C ALA A 111 0.70 -13.80 7.50
N PRO A 112 1.86 -13.12 7.44
CA PRO A 112 2.85 -13.40 6.40
C PRO A 112 3.22 -14.88 6.41
N VAL A 113 3.35 -15.49 5.23
CA VAL A 113 3.70 -16.90 5.08
C VAL A 113 5.00 -17.17 5.86
N GLY A 114 4.95 -18.11 6.80
CA GLY A 114 6.06 -18.41 7.71
C GLY A 114 6.03 -17.68 9.07
N SER A 115 5.07 -16.79 9.31
CA SER A 115 4.82 -16.23 10.64
C SER A 115 4.26 -17.29 11.58
N LEU A 116 4.55 -17.15 12.87
CA LEU A 116 3.98 -17.97 13.94
C LEU A 116 2.44 -17.95 13.89
N THR A 117 1.84 -16.81 13.55
CA THR A 117 0.39 -16.67 13.35
C THR A 117 -0.10 -17.45 12.13
N HIS A 118 0.68 -17.51 11.04
CA HIS A 118 0.35 -18.30 9.86
C HIS A 118 0.38 -19.81 10.17
N TYR A 119 1.39 -20.26 10.92
CA TYR A 119 1.45 -21.65 11.39
C TYR A 119 0.32 -21.98 12.36
N LEU A 120 0.01 -21.09 13.32
CA LEU A 120 -1.08 -21.30 14.27
C LEU A 120 -2.44 -21.41 13.57
N SER A 121 -2.72 -20.58 12.57
CA SER A 121 -3.94 -20.69 11.76
C SER A 121 -3.98 -21.99 10.96
N ALA A 122 -2.87 -22.38 10.30
CA ALA A 122 -2.80 -23.63 9.55
C ALA A 122 -2.97 -24.88 10.42
N LEU A 123 -2.48 -24.83 11.68
CA LEU A 123 -2.66 -25.90 12.66
C LEU A 123 -4.11 -26.00 13.17
N PHE A 124 -4.84 -24.89 13.24
CA PHE A 124 -6.23 -24.88 13.70
C PHE A 124 -7.21 -25.41 12.64
N GLU A 125 -6.92 -25.18 11.35
CA GLU A 125 -7.74 -25.67 10.22
C GLU A 125 -7.67 -27.20 10.03
N ASP A 126 -6.54 -27.84 10.35
CA ASP A 126 -6.35 -29.31 10.24
C ASP A 126 -7.06 -30.09 11.36
N SER A 127 -7.23 -29.45 12.52
CA SER A 127 -8.00 -29.99 13.65
C SER A 127 -9.47 -29.58 13.52
N GLY A 128 -10.20 -30.23 12.60
CA GLY A 128 -11.63 -30.00 12.30
C GLY A 128 -12.42 -29.25 13.38
N GLY A 129 -12.72 -27.97 13.12
CA GLY A 129 -13.54 -27.14 13.99
C GLY A 129 -14.96 -27.71 14.17
N PRO A 130 -15.64 -27.38 15.29
CA PRO A 130 -17.00 -27.82 15.54
C PRO A 130 -17.93 -27.22 14.48
N GLY A 131 -18.74 -28.07 13.87
CA GLY A 131 -19.68 -27.70 12.82
C GLY A 131 -20.57 -26.51 13.22
N VAL A 132 -20.57 -25.49 12.37
CA VAL A 132 -21.54 -24.40 12.42
C VAL A 132 -22.87 -24.96 11.88
N PRO A 133 -23.97 -25.00 12.66
CA PRO A 133 -25.27 -25.33 12.08
C PRO A 133 -25.72 -24.21 11.15
N ALA A 134 -26.27 -24.60 10.01
CA ALA A 134 -26.99 -23.70 9.11
C ALA A 134 -28.39 -23.46 9.69
N ASP A 135 -28.76 -22.19 9.88
CA ASP A 135 -30.15 -21.71 9.89
C ASP A 135 -30.47 -21.12 8.51
#